data_AF-A0A9W7BFW3-F1
#
_entry.id   AF-A0A9W7BFW3-F1
#
_cell.length_a   1.000
_cell.length_b   1.000
_cell.length_c   1.000
_cell.angle_alpha   90.00
_cell.angle_beta   90.00
_cell.angle_gamma   90.00
#
_symmetry.space_group_name_H-M   'P 1'
#
loop_
_entity.id
_entity.type
_entity.pdbx_description
1 polymer ?
#
loop_
_entity_poly.entity_id
_entity_poly.type
_entity_poly.pdbx_seq_one_letter_code
_entity_poly.pdbx_strand_id
1 'polypeptide(L)'
;MTLCLNCSNTDGCASDDDSLEFEVPVSTCFSPTELYPDSGDVWGEFDILDECNERGVKRVIYDSKNGTCLGDITDTYILQYDKCLGPFGAPRPWGVFECSES
;
A
#
# COMPACT_ATOMS: atom_id res chain seq x y z
N MET A 1 4.07 -6.49 1.79
CA MET A 1 2.80 -5.91 2.31
C MET A 1 1.75 -7.00 2.31
N THR A 2 1.03 -7.17 3.41
CA THR A 2 -0.09 -8.12 3.51
C THR A 2 -1.38 -7.33 3.64
N LEU A 3 -2.16 -7.29 2.57
CA LEU A 3 -3.50 -6.71 2.56
C LEU A 3 -4.48 -7.70 3.18
N CYS A 4 -5.23 -7.26 4.20
CA CYS A 4 -6.32 -8.05 4.77
C CYS A 4 -7.64 -7.57 4.20
N LEU A 5 -8.45 -8.46 3.62
CA LEU A 5 -9.79 -8.15 3.12
C LEU A 5 -10.79 -7.89 4.27
N ASN A 6 -10.52 -8.43 5.46
CA ASN A 6 -11.32 -8.22 6.65
C ASN A 6 -10.42 -8.04 7.89
N CYS A 7 -10.20 -6.78 8.31
CA CYS A 7 -9.48 -6.46 9.54
C CYS A 7 -10.44 -6.31 10.72
N SER A 8 -10.28 -7.13 11.75
CA SER A 8 -11.08 -7.09 13.00
C SER A 8 -10.49 -6.16 14.08
N ASN A 9 -9.62 -5.23 13.69
CA ASN A 9 -9.17 -4.05 14.44
C ASN A 9 -8.26 -4.26 15.67
N THR A 10 -7.51 -5.36 15.79
CA THR A 10 -6.43 -5.42 16.79
C THR A 10 -5.11 -5.95 16.23
N ASP A 11 -5.09 -7.12 15.58
CA ASP A 11 -3.84 -7.70 15.07
C ASP A 11 -4.11 -8.48 13.77
N GLY A 12 -3.64 -7.96 12.63
CA GLY A 12 -3.61 -8.70 11.35
C GLY A 12 -4.97 -9.01 10.70
N CYS A 13 -4.96 -10.02 9.84
CA CYS A 13 -6.12 -10.48 9.08
C CYS A 13 -6.99 -11.41 9.94
N ALA A 14 -8.32 -11.36 9.77
CA ALA A 14 -9.24 -12.24 10.51
C ALA A 14 -9.05 -13.74 10.18
N SER A 15 -8.57 -14.04 8.98
CA SER A 15 -8.14 -15.37 8.53
C SER A 15 -7.07 -15.24 7.44
N ASP A 16 -6.22 -16.27 7.27
CA ASP A 16 -5.17 -16.29 6.23
C ASP A 16 -5.79 -16.32 4.82
N ASP A 17 -6.98 -16.93 4.67
CA ASP A 17 -7.74 -17.01 3.42
C ASP A 17 -8.30 -15.64 2.97
N ASP A 18 -8.31 -14.65 3.86
CA ASP A 18 -8.74 -13.27 3.59
C ASP A 18 -7.54 -12.33 3.37
N SER A 19 -6.35 -12.85 3.04
CA SER A 19 -5.14 -12.04 2.85
C SER A 19 -4.61 -12.07 1.40
N LEU A 20 -4.12 -10.93 0.93
CA LEU A 20 -3.42 -10.76 -0.33
C LEU A 20 -2.02 -10.21 -0.07
N GLU A 21 -1.00 -10.86 -0.60
CA GLU A 21 0.40 -10.45 -0.39
C GLU A 21 0.94 -9.73 -1.62
N PHE A 22 1.64 -8.63 -1.39
CA PHE A 22 2.27 -7.80 -2.42
C PHE A 22 3.72 -7.50 -2.07
N GLU A 23 4.62 -7.77 -3.02
CA GLU A 23 6.00 -7.27 -3.01
C GLU A 23 6.02 -5.87 -3.60
N VAL A 24 6.10 -4.85 -2.73
CA VAL A 24 6.03 -3.44 -3.12
C VAL A 24 7.44 -2.87 -3.30
N PRO A 25 7.77 -2.24 -4.43
CA PRO A 25 9.11 -1.70 -4.66
C PRO A 25 9.33 -0.42 -3.85
N VAL A 26 10.06 -0.54 -2.75
CA VAL A 26 10.39 0.59 -1.87
C VAL A 26 11.41 1.51 -2.56
N SER A 27 11.31 2.81 -2.30
CA SER A 27 12.15 3.88 -2.85
C SER A 27 12.12 3.96 -4.38
N THR A 28 11.13 3.35 -5.01
CA THR A 28 10.94 3.33 -6.45
C THR A 28 9.48 3.65 -6.76
N CYS A 29 9.24 4.51 -7.74
CA CYS A 29 7.87 4.77 -8.19
C CYS A 29 7.30 3.55 -8.91
N PHE A 30 6.03 3.26 -8.70
CA PHE A 30 5.33 2.21 -9.44
C PHE A 30 3.86 2.58 -9.72
N SER A 31 3.32 2.04 -10.81
CA SER A 31 1.89 2.03 -11.08
C SER A 31 1.31 0.70 -10.60
N PRO A 32 0.40 0.68 -9.62
CA PRO A 32 -0.19 -0.56 -9.14
C PRO A 32 -0.95 -1.33 -10.23
N THR A 33 -1.56 -0.62 -11.18
CA THR A 33 -2.33 -1.23 -12.28
C THR A 33 -1.43 -1.92 -13.31
N GLU A 34 -0.18 -1.47 -13.44
CA GLU A 34 0.83 -2.12 -14.28
C GLU A 34 1.53 -3.26 -13.52
N LEU A 35 1.81 -3.08 -12.23
CA LEU A 35 2.58 -4.02 -11.43
C LEU A 35 1.74 -5.19 -10.90
N TYR A 36 0.46 -4.96 -10.60
CA TYR A 36 -0.47 -5.95 -10.06
C TYR A 36 -1.77 -5.99 -10.88
N PRO A 37 -1.72 -6.33 -12.19
CA PRO A 37 -2.89 -6.24 -13.07
C PRO A 37 -4.08 -7.11 -12.63
N ASP A 38 -3.83 -8.18 -11.87
CA ASP A 38 -4.84 -9.14 -11.42
C ASP A 38 -5.35 -8.87 -9.99
N SER A 39 -4.96 -7.75 -9.37
CA SER A 39 -5.31 -7.45 -7.96
C SER A 39 -6.75 -6.97 -7.74
N GLY A 40 -7.55 -6.81 -8.79
CA GLY A 40 -8.88 -6.21 -8.71
C GLY A 40 -8.83 -4.76 -8.19
N ASP A 41 -9.85 -4.36 -7.42
CA ASP A 41 -10.04 -2.97 -6.95
C ASP A 41 -9.27 -2.61 -5.66
N VAL A 42 -8.30 -3.44 -5.26
CA VAL A 42 -7.57 -3.23 -3.99
C VAL A 42 -6.56 -2.08 -4.07
N TRP A 43 -6.12 -1.74 -5.27
CA TRP A 43 -5.23 -0.62 -5.54
C TRP A 43 -5.97 0.49 -6.29
N GLY A 44 -5.53 1.73 -6.08
CA GLY A 44 -5.93 2.86 -6.92
C GLY A 44 -5.22 2.86 -8.27
N GLU A 45 -5.71 3.67 -9.20
CA GLU A 45 -5.12 3.83 -10.54
C GLU A 45 -3.89 4.76 -10.58
N PHE A 46 -3.52 5.33 -9.44
CA PHE A 46 -2.50 6.36 -9.31
C PHE A 46 -1.14 5.78 -8.94
N ASP A 47 -0.08 6.45 -9.36
CA ASP A 47 1.29 6.08 -9.06
C ASP A 47 1.59 6.26 -7.57
N ILE A 48 2.40 5.34 -7.05
CA ILE A 48 2.76 5.26 -5.64
C ILE A 48 4.28 5.28 -5.50
N LEU A 49 4.76 6.04 -4.52
CA LEU A 49 6.13 5.96 -4.00
C LEU A 49 6.07 5.64 -2.50
N ASP A 50 6.61 4.48 -2.14
CA ASP A 50 6.72 4.04 -0.76
C ASP A 50 8.17 4.20 -0.26
N GLU A 51 8.35 4.87 0.87
CA GLU A 51 9.65 5.03 1.54
C GLU A 51 9.58 4.45 2.95
N CYS A 52 10.45 3.48 3.26
CA CYS A 52 10.57 2.96 4.62
C CYS A 52 11.31 3.95 5.53
N ASN A 53 10.84 4.10 6.76
CA ASN A 53 11.55 4.83 7.81
C ASN A 53 11.26 4.21 9.19
N GLU A 54 11.93 4.70 10.23
CA GLU A 54 11.80 4.19 11.61
C GLU A 54 10.35 4.18 12.15
N ARG A 55 9.43 4.93 11.55
CA ARG A 55 8.02 5.05 12.00
C ARG A 55 7.05 4.21 11.18
N GLY A 56 7.48 3.62 10.07
CA GLY A 56 6.61 2.92 9.13
C GLY A 56 6.95 3.20 7.66
N VAL A 57 6.02 2.86 6.77
CA VAL A 57 6.09 3.17 5.35
C VAL A 57 5.45 4.53 5.11
N LYS A 58 6.21 5.50 4.61
CA LYS A 58 5.66 6.73 4.07
C LYS A 58 5.21 6.45 2.63
N ARG A 59 3.90 6.46 2.42
CA ARG A 59 3.28 6.29 1.10
C ARG A 59 2.89 7.65 0.53
N VAL A 60 3.40 7.96 -0.66
CA VAL A 60 3.04 9.17 -1.43
C VAL A 60 2.30 8.74 -2.68
N ILE A 61 1.16 9.37 -2.97
CA ILE A 61 0.36 9.10 -4.16
C ILE A 61 0.46 10.30 -5.11
N TYR A 62 0.73 10.03 -6.38
CA TYR A 62 0.86 11.02 -7.45
C TYR A 62 -0.32 10.93 -8.41
N ASP A 63 -0.67 12.01 -9.09
CA ASP A 63 -1.75 12.00 -10.08
C ASP A 63 -1.40 11.28 -11.41
N SER A 64 -0.13 10.96 -11.63
CA SER A 64 0.34 10.09 -12.72
C SER A 64 -0.12 8.64 -12.54
N LYS A 65 -0.08 7.85 -13.61
CA LYS A 65 -0.65 6.48 -13.67
C LYS A 65 0.23 5.48 -14.46
N ASN A 66 1.50 5.82 -14.65
CA ASN A 66 2.43 5.16 -15.57
C ASN A 66 3.78 4.81 -14.91
N GLY A 67 3.81 4.75 -13.58
CA GLY A 67 4.99 4.40 -12.79
C GLY A 67 6.07 5.48 -12.77
N THR A 68 5.74 6.73 -13.09
CA THR A 68 6.73 7.82 -13.16
C THR A 68 6.71 8.75 -11.95
N CYS A 69 5.59 8.84 -11.23
CA CYS A 69 5.39 9.78 -10.12
C CYS A 69 5.68 11.23 -10.55
N LEU A 70 5.35 11.56 -11.80
CA LEU A 70 5.50 12.89 -12.38
C LEU A 70 4.16 13.63 -12.29
N GLY A 71 4.10 14.68 -11.49
CA GLY A 71 2.91 15.50 -11.34
C GLY A 71 2.68 15.91 -9.90
N ASP A 72 1.43 16.21 -9.56
CA ASP A 72 1.05 16.68 -8.23
C ASP A 72 0.88 15.51 -7.26
N ILE A 73 1.33 15.72 -6.02
CA ILE A 73 1.04 14.80 -4.91
C ILE A 73 -0.43 14.97 -4.53
N THR A 74 -1.19 13.88 -4.65
CA THR A 74 -2.61 13.87 -4.29
C THR A 74 -2.82 13.55 -2.82
N ASP A 75 -2.01 12.64 -2.27
CA ASP A 75 -2.09 12.22 -0.87
C ASP A 75 -0.74 11.78 -0.30
N THR A 76 -0.63 11.80 1.03
CA THR A 76 0.54 11.27 1.76
C THR A 76 0.08 10.61 3.06
N TYR A 77 0.58 9.41 3.32
CA TYR A 77 0.27 8.62 4.51
C TYR A 77 1.53 8.14 5.21
N ILE A 78 1.46 8.00 6.54
CA ILE A 78 2.43 7.23 7.31
C ILE A 78 1.75 5.95 7.76
N LEU A 79 2.19 4.83 7.18
CA LEU A 79 1.64 3.51 7.41
C LEU A 79 2.51 2.80 8.46
N GLN A 80 1.99 2.68 9.68
CA GLN A 80 2.71 2.07 10.78
C GLN A 80 2.95 0.57 10.53
N TYR A 81 4.14 0.08 10.87
CA TYR A 81 4.45 -1.34 10.86
C TYR A 81 3.57 -2.12 11.85
N ASP A 82 3.34 -3.40 11.55
CA ASP A 82 2.64 -4.36 12.41
C ASP A 82 1.24 -3.95 12.89
N LYS A 83 0.63 -2.97 12.20
CA LYS A 83 -0.72 -2.51 12.50
C LYS A 83 -1.60 -2.70 11.29
N CYS A 84 -2.78 -3.25 11.51
CA CYS A 84 -3.82 -3.11 10.51
C CYS A 84 -4.31 -1.65 10.50
N LEU A 85 -4.05 -0.97 9.41
CA LEU A 85 -4.57 0.36 9.16
C LEU A 85 -5.92 0.21 8.46
N GLY A 86 -6.98 0.77 9.06
CA GLY A 86 -8.34 0.67 8.54
C GLY A 86 -8.58 1.54 7.29
N PRO A 87 -9.79 1.49 6.69
CA PRO A 87 -10.12 2.24 5.48
C PRO A 87 -9.96 3.75 5.69
N PHE A 88 -8.92 4.32 5.10
CA PHE A 88 -8.81 5.76 4.92
C PHE A 88 -9.49 6.21 3.62
N GLY A 89 -10.74 5.81 3.36
CA GLY A 89 -11.41 6.07 2.08
C GLY A 89 -11.11 5.04 0.99
N ALA A 90 -11.79 5.12 -0.15
CA ALA A 90 -11.77 4.08 -1.18
C ALA A 90 -10.88 4.46 -2.38
N PRO A 91 -9.95 3.60 -2.83
CA PRO A 91 -9.22 2.57 -2.08
C PRO A 91 -7.92 3.17 -1.51
N ARG A 92 -7.84 3.29 -0.17
CA ARG A 92 -6.69 3.82 0.58
C ARG A 92 -6.38 2.87 1.75
N PRO A 93 -5.12 2.82 2.22
CA PRO A 93 -4.45 1.56 2.54
C PRO A 93 -5.07 0.75 3.68
N TRP A 94 -5.26 -0.53 3.39
CA TRP A 94 -5.55 -1.61 4.34
C TRP A 94 -4.35 -2.56 4.37
N GLY A 95 -4.10 -3.17 5.53
CA GLY A 95 -3.09 -4.24 5.65
C GLY A 95 -1.98 -3.96 6.64
N VAL A 96 -1.08 -4.93 6.73
CA VAL A 96 0.13 -4.92 7.55
C VAL A 96 1.33 -4.67 6.65
N PHE A 97 2.23 -3.82 7.15
CA PHE A 97 3.42 -3.38 6.43
C PHE A 97 4.65 -3.86 7.18
N GLU A 98 5.62 -4.32 6.41
CA GLU A 98 6.97 -4.67 6.84
C GLU A 98 7.94 -4.14 5.79
N CYS A 99 9.15 -3.78 6.21
CA CYS A 99 10.25 -3.47 5.30
C CYS A 99 11.34 -4.50 5.52
N SER A 100 11.57 -5.35 4.52
CA SER A 100 12.75 -6.20 4.46
C SER A 100 13.90 -5.36 3.89
N GLU A 101 14.98 -5.21 4.66
CA GLU A 101 16.24 -4.73 4.08
C GLU A 101 16.72 -5.80 3.08
N SER A 102 16.99 -5.37 1.84
CA SER A 102 17.56 -6.23 0.79
C SER A 102 19.04 -6.52 1.05
#